data_AF-U9STG2-F1
#
_entry.id   AF-U9STG2-F1
#
_cell.length_a   1.000
_cell.length_b   1.000
_cell.length_c   1.000
_cell.angle_alpha   90.00
_cell.angle_beta   90.00
_cell.angle_gamma   90.00
#
_symmetry.space_group_name_H-M   'P 1'
#
loop_
_entity.id
_entity.type
_entity.pdbx_description
1 polymer ?
#
loop_
_entity_poly.entity_id
_entity_poly.type
_entity_poly.pdbx_seq_one_letter_code
_entity_poly.pdbx_strand_id
1 'polypeptide(L)'
;MTVQSPDMEDNLGVSAIGHFSMHVDNNGGGYKFFDKPRWVNGCGCAKCENIPLQYTIYEEFDLPTPPKGTWYDIWVSIYWTCVNDAGRSRTCISEDIHYRGYVK
;
A
#
# COMPACT_ATOMS: atom_id res chain seq x y z
N MET A 1 -3.15 -3.58 8.71
CA MET A 1 -1.69 -3.69 8.44
C MET A 1 -1.01 -2.43 8.98
N THR A 2 0.08 -2.57 9.72
CA THR A 2 0.90 -1.44 10.16
C THR A 2 2.14 -1.35 9.28
N VAL A 3 2.42 -0.16 8.79
CA VAL A 3 3.57 0.12 7.92
C VAL A 3 4.34 1.32 8.45
N GLN A 4 5.65 1.29 8.29
CA GLN A 4 6.54 2.35 8.72
C GLN A 4 7.33 2.83 7.51
N SER A 5 7.20 4.10 7.16
CA SER A 5 8.10 4.71 6.18
C SER A 5 9.44 5.03 6.86
N PRO A 6 10.55 5.01 6.11
CA PRO A 6 11.82 5.57 6.56
C PRO A 6 11.67 7.03 7.02
N ASP A 7 12.43 7.44 8.04
CA ASP A 7 12.54 8.85 8.39
C ASP A 7 13.55 9.50 7.43
N MET A 8 13.03 10.36 6.55
CA MET A 8 13.82 11.10 5.57
C MET A 8 14.08 12.55 6.02
N GLU A 9 13.72 12.91 7.26
CA GLU A 9 13.81 14.26 7.82
C GLU A 9 13.03 15.34 7.02
N ASP A 10 12.09 14.91 6.17
CA ASP A 10 11.28 15.76 5.28
C ASP A 10 9.87 16.03 5.81
N ASN A 11 9.51 15.46 6.97
CA ASN A 11 8.17 15.44 7.55
C ASN A 11 7.10 14.81 6.64
N LEU A 12 7.51 13.93 5.71
CA LEU A 12 6.66 13.22 4.76
C LEU A 12 6.73 11.71 4.99
N GLY A 13 6.06 11.24 6.03
CA GLY A 13 5.78 9.81 6.20
C GLY A 13 4.89 9.22 5.11
N VAL A 14 4.18 8.13 5.44
CA VAL A 14 3.33 7.40 4.48
C VAL A 14 2.28 8.32 3.87
N SER A 15 2.46 8.61 2.59
CA SER A 15 1.68 9.58 1.81
C SER A 15 0.53 8.90 1.06
N ALA A 16 0.78 7.71 0.50
CA ALA A 16 -0.24 6.91 -0.17
C ALA A 16 0.05 5.41 -0.01
N ILE A 17 -0.99 4.61 -0.22
CA ILE A 17 -0.93 3.15 -0.24
C ILE A 17 -1.74 2.64 -1.43
N GLY A 18 -1.28 1.61 -2.12
CA GLY A 18 -1.87 1.25 -3.41
C GLY A 18 -1.37 -0.03 -4.05
N HIS A 19 -1.89 -0.25 -5.25
CA HIS A 19 -1.55 -1.38 -6.13
C HIS A 19 -1.60 -2.71 -5.41
N PHE A 20 -2.68 -2.89 -4.65
CA PHE A 20 -2.84 -4.10 -3.90
C PHE A 20 -3.07 -5.27 -4.85
N SER A 21 -2.37 -6.37 -4.61
CA SER A 21 -2.61 -7.61 -5.33
C SER A 21 -2.56 -8.80 -4.41
N MET A 22 -3.31 -9.84 -4.77
CA MET A 22 -3.34 -11.11 -4.07
C MET A 22 -3.13 -12.23 -5.07
N HIS A 23 -2.35 -13.25 -4.70
CA HIS A 23 -2.25 -14.50 -5.43
C HIS A 23 -2.63 -15.65 -4.51
N VAL A 24 -3.36 -16.62 -5.03
CA VAL A 24 -3.71 -17.85 -4.31
C VAL A 24 -3.17 -19.05 -5.08
N ASP A 25 -2.40 -19.88 -4.41
CA ASP A 25 -1.77 -21.08 -4.96
C ASP A 25 -2.84 -22.10 -5.43
N ASN A 26 -2.40 -23.15 -6.15
CA ASN A 26 -3.24 -24.31 -6.52
C ASN A 26 -4.54 -23.93 -7.26
N ASN A 27 -4.44 -23.06 -8.28
CA ASN A 27 -5.54 -22.57 -9.13
C ASN A 27 -6.44 -21.49 -8.50
N GLY A 28 -6.08 -20.91 -7.36
CA GLY A 28 -6.89 -19.85 -6.75
C GLY A 28 -6.84 -18.51 -7.49
N GLY A 29 -5.83 -18.28 -8.33
CA GLY A 29 -5.76 -17.15 -9.27
C GLY A 29 -5.14 -15.87 -8.69
N GLY A 30 -5.01 -14.85 -9.53
CA GLY A 30 -4.47 -13.54 -9.17
C GLY A 30 -5.55 -12.46 -9.15
N TYR A 31 -5.54 -11.63 -8.13
CA TYR A 31 -6.49 -10.55 -7.90
C TYR A 31 -5.72 -9.24 -7.75
N LYS A 32 -6.26 -8.16 -8.32
CA LYS A 32 -5.78 -6.80 -8.10
C LYS A 32 -6.93 -5.95 -7.58
N PHE A 33 -6.65 -5.09 -6.61
CA PHE A 33 -7.62 -4.18 -6.03
C PHE A 33 -6.97 -2.81 -5.82
N PHE A 34 -7.73 -1.76 -6.12
CA PHE A 34 -7.23 -0.40 -6.31
C PHE A 34 -6.16 -0.29 -7.41
N ASP A 35 -6.61 -0.02 -8.64
CA ASP A 35 -5.75 0.24 -9.81
C ASP A 35 -4.88 1.51 -9.64
N LYS A 36 -5.20 2.35 -8.65
CA LYS A 36 -4.46 3.57 -8.32
C LYS A 36 -4.20 3.65 -6.82
N PRO A 37 -3.08 4.27 -6.39
CA PRO A 37 -2.81 4.50 -4.99
C PRO A 37 -3.84 5.46 -4.38
N ARG A 38 -4.17 5.21 -3.13
CA ARG A 38 -5.02 6.05 -2.29
C ARG A 38 -4.16 6.87 -1.36
N TRP A 39 -4.34 8.17 -1.40
CA TRP A 39 -3.71 9.09 -0.47
C TRP A 39 -4.24 8.87 0.94
N VAL A 40 -3.36 8.96 1.93
CA VAL A 40 -3.67 8.77 3.35
C VAL A 40 -3.08 9.92 4.17
N ASN A 41 -3.34 9.97 5.49
CA ASN A 41 -2.79 11.00 6.37
C ASN A 41 -3.05 12.45 5.92
N GLY A 42 -4.20 12.70 5.28
CA GLY A 42 -4.55 14.04 4.77
C GLY A 42 -3.77 14.47 3.54
N CYS A 43 -2.97 13.58 2.94
CA CYS A 43 -2.34 13.82 1.66
C CYS A 43 -3.32 13.92 0.51
N GLY A 44 -2.91 14.64 -0.52
CA GLY A 44 -3.53 14.67 -1.84
C GLY A 44 -2.58 15.26 -2.86
N CYS A 45 -3.05 15.43 -4.10
CA CYS A 45 -2.20 15.91 -5.20
C CYS A 45 -1.48 17.23 -4.91
N ALA A 46 -2.08 18.13 -4.12
CA ALA A 46 -1.54 19.47 -3.84
C ALA A 46 -1.13 19.71 -2.38
N LYS A 47 -1.34 18.76 -1.46
CA LYS A 47 -1.11 18.97 -0.01
C LYS A 47 -0.61 17.68 0.63
N CYS A 48 0.54 17.74 1.30
CA CYS A 48 1.11 16.67 2.13
C CYS A 48 2.12 17.35 3.05
N GLU A 49 1.78 17.56 4.32
CA GLU A 49 2.69 18.18 5.30
C GLU A 49 2.43 17.54 6.67
N ASN A 50 3.49 17.36 7.47
CA ASN A 50 3.43 16.82 8.84
C ASN A 50 2.78 15.43 8.94
N ILE A 51 3.25 14.51 8.11
CA ILE A 51 2.72 13.15 8.04
C ILE A 51 3.46 12.26 9.04
N PRO A 52 2.75 11.49 9.90
CA PRO A 52 3.40 10.54 10.79
C PRO A 52 4.14 9.44 10.02
N LEU A 53 5.33 9.08 10.49
CA LEU A 53 6.16 8.02 9.90
C LEU A 53 5.49 6.64 9.99
N GLN A 54 4.68 6.42 11.03
CA GLN A 54 3.91 5.19 11.20
C GLN A 54 2.48 5.41 10.72
N TYR A 55 2.01 4.47 9.90
CA TYR A 55 0.64 4.46 9.43
C TYR A 55 0.04 3.06 9.57
N THR A 56 -1.16 3.00 10.13
CA THR A 56 -1.92 1.75 10.22
C THR A 56 -3.21 1.88 9.43
N ILE A 57 -3.38 0.97 8.47
CA ILE A 57 -4.63 0.81 7.73
C ILE A 57 -5.44 -0.34 8.34
N TYR A 58 -6.70 -0.04 8.64
CA TYR A 58 -7.74 -0.99 9.00
C TYR A 58 -8.83 -0.94 7.94
N GLU A 59 -8.67 -1.74 6.90
CA GLU A 59 -9.66 -1.88 5.85
C GLU A 59 -9.93 -3.34 5.57
N GLU A 60 -11.20 -3.61 5.26
CA GLU A 60 -11.66 -4.89 4.74
C GLU A 60 -11.66 -4.80 3.22
N PHE A 61 -11.12 -5.83 2.57
CA PHE A 61 -11.14 -5.95 1.12
C PHE A 61 -12.09 -7.07 0.75
N ASP A 62 -12.99 -6.80 -0.19
CA ASP A 62 -13.93 -7.80 -0.73
C ASP A 62 -13.18 -8.72 -1.71
N LEU A 63 -12.31 -9.57 -1.16
CA LEU A 63 -11.55 -10.56 -1.89
C LEU A 63 -12.15 -11.95 -1.64
N PRO A 64 -12.12 -12.83 -2.66
CA PRO A 64 -12.55 -14.20 -2.45
C PRO A 64 -11.68 -14.85 -1.38
N THR A 65 -12.33 -15.52 -0.43
CA THR A 65 -11.63 -16.25 0.61
C THR A 65 -10.82 -17.39 -0.03
N PRO A 66 -9.49 -17.45 0.17
CA PRO A 66 -8.69 -18.54 -0.39
C PRO A 66 -9.17 -19.91 0.12
N PRO A 67 -9.16 -20.96 -0.71
CA PRO A 67 -9.63 -22.28 -0.29
C PRO A 67 -8.82 -22.85 0.88
N LYS A 68 -9.47 -23.66 1.72
CA LYS A 68 -8.78 -24.37 2.79
C LYS A 68 -7.65 -25.24 2.23
N GLY A 69 -6.49 -25.22 2.88
CA GLY A 69 -5.32 -25.96 2.44
C GLY A 69 -4.47 -25.25 1.40
N THR A 70 -4.71 -23.95 1.16
CA THR A 70 -3.95 -23.15 0.18
C THR A 70 -3.11 -22.07 0.85
N TRP A 71 -2.01 -21.73 0.20
CA TRP A 71 -1.26 -20.52 0.50
C TRP A 71 -1.81 -19.35 -0.31
N TYR A 72 -1.68 -18.17 0.25
CA TYR A 72 -1.94 -16.92 -0.47
C TYR A 72 -0.85 -15.91 -0.15
N ASP A 73 -0.62 -15.03 -1.11
CA ASP A 73 0.33 -13.94 -1.06
C ASP A 73 -0.42 -12.63 -1.30
N ILE A 74 -0.08 -11.58 -0.55
CA ILE A 74 -0.59 -10.23 -0.72
C ILE A 74 0.59 -9.30 -0.93
N TRP A 75 0.53 -8.45 -1.95
CA TRP A 75 1.46 -7.36 -2.17
C TRP A 75 0.75 -6.02 -2.03
N VAL A 76 1.43 -5.07 -1.37
CA VAL A 76 0.94 -3.71 -1.19
C VAL A 76 2.08 -2.74 -1.46
N SER A 77 1.87 -1.79 -2.37
CA SER A 77 2.81 -0.69 -2.58
C SER A 77 2.52 0.44 -1.59
N ILE A 78 3.56 0.95 -0.95
CA ILE A 78 3.53 2.07 -0.03
C ILE A 78 4.32 3.20 -0.65
N TYR A 79 3.81 4.42 -0.54
CA TYR A 79 4.41 5.62 -1.08
C TYR A 79 4.68 6.63 0.03
N TRP A 80 5.87 7.21 0.06
CA TRP A 80 6.26 8.30 0.95
C TRP A 80 7.15 9.31 0.21
N THR A 81 7.48 10.42 0.88
CA THR A 81 8.26 11.52 0.27
C THR A 81 7.67 11.95 -1.09
N CYS A 82 6.34 11.99 -1.17
CA CYS A 82 5.65 12.36 -2.41
C CYS A 82 5.78 13.87 -2.63
N VAL A 83 6.76 14.32 -3.41
CA VAL A 83 7.02 15.74 -3.68
C VAL A 83 6.43 16.18 -5.02
N ASN A 84 6.05 17.45 -5.10
CA ASN A 84 5.45 18.03 -6.29
C ASN A 84 6.54 18.57 -7.22
N ASP A 85 6.74 17.94 -8.38
CA ASP A 85 7.75 18.38 -9.35
C ASP A 85 7.19 19.44 -10.30
N ALA A 86 7.03 20.66 -9.76
CA ALA A 86 6.67 21.87 -10.49
C ALA A 86 5.49 21.73 -11.50
N GLY A 87 4.50 20.88 -11.18
CA GLY A 87 3.18 20.86 -11.86
C GLY A 87 2.96 19.77 -12.91
N ARG A 88 3.82 18.75 -13.05
CA ARG A 88 3.61 17.68 -14.06
C ARG A 88 3.48 16.26 -13.50
N SER A 89 4.13 15.95 -12.39
CA SER A 89 4.01 14.64 -11.72
C SER A 89 4.46 14.74 -10.26
N ARG A 90 3.83 13.99 -9.36
CA ARG A 90 4.41 13.75 -8.03
C ARG A 90 5.36 12.57 -8.12
N THR A 91 6.62 12.80 -7.79
CA THR A 91 7.59 11.73 -7.60
C THR A 91 7.49 11.29 -6.14
N CYS A 92 7.23 10.01 -5.93
CA CYS A 92 7.20 9.38 -4.62
C CYS A 92 8.30 8.32 -4.57
N ILE A 93 8.86 8.11 -3.38
CA ILE A 93 9.60 6.88 -3.09
C ILE A 93 8.55 5.81 -2.77
N SER A 94 8.81 4.57 -3.17
CA SER A 94 7.90 3.46 -2.91
C SER A 94 8.58 2.16 -2.55
N GLU A 95 7.89 1.35 -1.77
CA GLU A 95 8.25 -0.02 -1.44
C GLU A 95 7.03 -0.93 -1.53
N ASP A 96 7.26 -2.16 -2.02
CA ASP A 96 6.25 -3.21 -2.04
C ASP A 96 6.44 -4.11 -0.82
N ILE A 97 5.43 -4.17 0.04
CA ILE A 97 5.37 -5.13 1.15
C ILE A 97 4.69 -6.39 0.67
N HIS A 98 5.28 -7.53 1.02
CA HIS A 98 4.74 -8.86 0.77
C HIS A 98 4.31 -9.53 2.08
N TYR A 99 3.12 -10.11 2.08
CA TYR A 99 2.59 -10.94 3.15
C TYR A 99 2.21 -12.31 2.58
N ARG A 100 2.62 -13.39 3.25
CA ARG A 100 2.25 -14.76 2.88
C ARG A 100 1.53 -15.45 4.04
N GLY A 101 0.39 -16.07 3.74
CA GLY A 101 -0.44 -16.78 4.71
C GLY A 101 -0.90 -18.15 4.21
N TYR A 102 -1.31 -19.01 5.14
CA TYR A 102 -1.89 -20.32 4.84
C TYR A 102 -3.27 -20.46 5.47
N VAL A 103 -4.25 -20.92 4.68
CA VAL A 103 -5.61 -21.17 5.17
C VAL A 103 -5.67 -22.59 5.74
N LYS A 104 -5.75 -22.69 7.06
CA LYS A 104 -5.79 -23.97 7.79
C LYS A 104 -7.11 -24.72 7.68
#